data_AF-A0A7Y5Q1A2-F1
#
_entry.id   AF-A0A7Y5Q1A2-F1
#
_cell.length_a   1.000
_cell.length_b   1.000
_cell.length_c   1.000
_cell.angle_alpha   90.00
_cell.angle_beta   90.00
_cell.angle_gamma   90.00
#
_symmetry.space_group_name_H-M   'P 1'
#
loop_
_entity.id
_entity.type
_entity.pdbx_description
1 polymer ?
#
loop_
_entity_poly.entity_id
_entity_poly.type
_entity_poly.pdbx_seq_one_letter_code
_entity_poly.pdbx_strand_id
1 'polypeptide(L)'
;MSWNEDSLHRWLARWPKRRAALEAGNDAAVLAKALARPVVCVDTVVEGVHFEVGERAGLVGHKACARSLSDLAATGANPRAVLIALRAPRDANETRLRQLLAATERTARAFGAEVVGGDTTCASGPLSLSVTAVGELERGLVAPSRRRARAGQVVVATGAFGG
;
A
#
# COMPACT_ATOMS: atom_id res chain seq x y z
N MET A 1 -19.64 -14.59 12.35
CA MET A 1 -20.16 -13.25 12.02
C MET A 1 -19.54 -12.85 10.68
N SER A 2 -20.36 -12.53 9.69
CA SER A 2 -19.91 -11.92 8.42
C SER A 2 -19.48 -10.48 8.70
N TRP A 3 -18.37 -10.03 8.13
CA TRP A 3 -17.96 -8.63 8.21
C TRP A 3 -18.95 -7.74 7.43
N ASN A 4 -19.00 -6.45 7.77
CA ASN A 4 -19.66 -5.44 6.94
C ASN A 4 -18.75 -4.23 6.76
N GLU A 5 -19.00 -3.47 5.69
CA GLU A 5 -18.19 -2.33 5.28
C GLU A 5 -18.01 -1.29 6.40
N ASP A 6 -19.12 -0.89 7.02
CA ASP A 6 -19.16 0.11 8.10
C ASP A 6 -18.31 -0.29 9.32
N SER A 7 -18.25 -1.58 9.66
CA SER A 7 -17.43 -2.06 10.77
C SER A 7 -15.94 -1.88 10.50
N LEU A 8 -15.53 -2.10 9.24
CA LEU A 8 -14.15 -2.00 8.83
C LEU A 8 -13.72 -0.54 8.66
N HIS A 9 -14.58 0.30 8.07
CA HIS A 9 -14.40 1.75 8.00
C HIS A 9 -14.23 2.37 9.39
N ARG A 10 -15.13 2.05 10.35
CA ARG A 10 -15.01 2.53 11.74
C ARG A 10 -13.73 2.04 12.43
N TRP A 11 -13.28 0.83 12.12
CA TRP A 11 -12.02 0.33 12.66
C TRP A 11 -10.81 1.08 12.09
N LEU A 12 -10.77 1.32 10.77
CA LEU A 12 -9.73 2.11 10.09
C LEU A 12 -9.71 3.56 10.56
N ALA A 13 -10.89 4.13 10.86
CA ALA A 13 -11.01 5.51 11.33
C ALA A 13 -10.33 5.77 12.69
N ARG A 14 -10.06 4.72 13.46
CA ARG A 14 -9.38 4.81 14.78
C ARG A 14 -7.86 4.87 14.68
N TRP A 15 -7.29 4.68 13.49
CA TRP A 15 -5.83 4.79 13.33
C TRP A 15 -5.37 6.24 13.48
N PRO A 16 -4.29 6.49 14.23
CA PRO A 16 -3.75 7.84 14.34
C PRO A 16 -3.20 8.26 12.97
N LYS A 17 -3.74 9.33 12.37
CA LYS A 17 -3.24 9.85 11.09
C LYS A 17 -2.38 11.09 11.33
N ARG A 18 -1.06 10.99 11.12
CA ARG A 18 -0.11 12.09 11.30
C ARG A 18 0.21 12.84 10.00
N ARG A 19 -0.02 12.20 8.86
CA ARG A 19 0.26 12.72 7.52
C ARG A 19 -1.00 13.13 6.76
N ALA A 20 -2.18 12.95 7.34
CA ALA A 20 -3.45 13.50 6.86
C ALA A 20 -3.84 14.75 7.68
N ALA A 21 -4.37 15.77 7.01
CA ALA A 21 -4.88 17.00 7.62
C ALA A 21 -6.35 16.88 8.05
N LEU A 22 -7.10 15.96 7.45
CA LEU A 22 -8.48 15.67 7.81
C LEU A 22 -8.56 14.43 8.69
N GLU A 23 -9.56 14.42 9.58
CA GLU A 23 -9.94 13.23 10.33
C GLU A 23 -10.46 12.13 9.39
N ALA A 24 -10.50 10.89 9.88
CA ALA A 24 -11.10 9.80 9.12
C ALA A 24 -12.61 9.98 8.93
N GLY A 25 -13.17 9.41 7.86
CA GLY A 25 -14.60 9.52 7.53
C GLY A 25 -14.95 10.63 6.54
N ASN A 26 -13.95 11.33 5.99
CA ASN A 26 -14.12 12.25 4.86
C ASN A 26 -13.98 11.49 3.51
N ASP A 27 -14.62 12.01 2.46
CA ASP A 27 -14.60 11.40 1.11
C ASP A 27 -13.20 11.31 0.48
N ALA A 28 -12.27 12.13 0.95
CA ALA A 28 -10.89 12.15 0.49
C ALA A 28 -9.92 12.49 1.62
N ALA A 29 -8.69 11.99 1.50
CA ALA A 29 -7.59 12.39 2.37
C ALA A 29 -6.94 13.68 1.83
N VAL A 30 -6.79 14.68 2.71
CA VAL A 30 -5.90 15.82 2.46
C VAL A 30 -4.57 15.53 3.12
N LEU A 31 -3.46 15.64 2.39
CA LEU A 31 -2.12 15.46 2.96
C LEU A 31 -1.75 16.68 3.80
N ALA A 32 -1.16 16.44 4.98
CA ALA A 32 -0.75 17.51 5.91
C ALA A 32 0.33 18.43 5.34
N LYS A 33 1.07 17.99 4.32
CA LYS A 33 2.07 18.79 3.61
C LYS A 33 1.86 18.63 2.10
N ALA A 34 1.90 19.74 1.38
CA ALA A 34 1.91 19.73 -0.08
C ALA A 34 3.17 19.02 -0.59
N LEU A 35 3.01 18.23 -1.64
CA LEU A 35 4.11 17.55 -2.33
C LEU A 35 4.52 18.38 -3.54
N ALA A 36 5.79 18.78 -3.62
CA ALA A 36 6.28 19.59 -4.73
C ALA A 36 6.38 18.78 -6.04
N ARG A 37 6.76 17.50 -5.93
CA ARG A 37 6.94 16.58 -7.07
C ARG A 37 6.42 15.20 -6.71
N PRO A 38 5.10 14.98 -6.77
CA PRO A 38 4.51 13.70 -6.39
C PRO A 38 4.91 12.60 -7.36
N VAL A 39 5.14 11.41 -6.82
CA VAL A 39 5.25 10.15 -7.58
C VAL A 39 4.19 9.21 -7.06
N VAL A 40 3.48 8.57 -7.98
CA VAL A 40 2.36 7.70 -7.65
C VAL A 40 2.53 6.38 -8.39
N CYS A 41 2.30 5.29 -7.68
CA CYS A 41 2.19 3.96 -8.25
C CYS A 41 1.08 3.20 -7.54
N VAL A 42 0.59 2.15 -8.17
CA VAL A 42 -0.41 1.26 -7.60
C VAL A 42 -0.06 -0.16 -7.98
N ASP A 43 -0.22 -1.07 -7.03
CA ASP A 43 -0.01 -2.49 -7.25
C ASP A 43 -1.11 -3.27 -6.54
N THR A 44 -1.47 -4.45 -7.06
CA THR A 44 -2.57 -5.27 -6.53
C THR A 44 -2.11 -6.68 -6.23
N VAL A 45 -2.50 -7.20 -5.06
CA VAL A 45 -2.39 -8.63 -4.74
C VAL A 45 -3.78 -9.28 -4.75
N VAL A 46 -3.85 -10.50 -5.26
CA VAL A 46 -5.10 -11.25 -5.44
C VAL A 46 -4.87 -12.69 -4.95
N GLU A 47 -5.79 -13.20 -4.13
CA GLU A 47 -5.75 -14.57 -3.61
C GLU A 47 -5.81 -15.58 -4.76
N GLY A 48 -4.97 -16.61 -4.72
CA GLY A 48 -4.82 -17.59 -5.80
C GLY A 48 -4.00 -17.12 -7.01
N VAL A 49 -3.52 -15.86 -7.02
CA VAL A 49 -2.63 -15.33 -8.07
C VAL A 49 -1.31 -14.87 -7.47
N HIS A 50 -1.38 -14.06 -6.43
CA HIS A 50 -0.23 -13.42 -5.80
C HIS A 50 0.10 -13.99 -4.42
N PHE A 51 -0.83 -14.70 -3.79
CA PHE A 51 -0.68 -15.34 -2.49
C PHE A 51 -1.65 -16.51 -2.41
N GLU A 52 -1.33 -17.50 -1.58
CA GLU A 52 -2.11 -18.74 -1.51
C GLU A 52 -3.38 -18.59 -0.66
N VAL A 53 -4.38 -19.43 -0.96
CA VAL A 53 -5.58 -19.52 -0.11
C VAL A 53 -5.15 -19.94 1.30
N GLY A 54 -5.59 -19.19 2.30
CA GLY A 54 -5.22 -19.47 3.69
C GLY A 54 -3.85 -18.91 4.12
N GLU A 55 -3.09 -18.26 3.23
CA GLU A 55 -1.82 -17.63 3.58
C GLU A 55 -1.99 -16.64 4.75
N ARG A 56 -0.97 -16.51 5.60
CA ARG A 56 -1.02 -15.68 6.81
C ARG A 56 -1.30 -14.23 6.44
N ALA A 57 -2.41 -13.68 6.94
CA ALA A 57 -2.85 -12.31 6.67
C ALA A 57 -1.76 -11.25 6.85
N GLY A 58 -0.90 -11.42 7.87
CA GLY A 58 0.21 -10.52 8.12
C GLY A 58 1.26 -10.48 6.99
N LEU A 59 1.54 -11.63 6.37
CA LEU A 59 2.46 -11.72 5.22
C LEU A 59 1.82 -11.11 3.98
N VAL A 60 0.53 -11.38 3.75
CA VAL A 60 -0.24 -10.82 2.63
C VAL A 60 -0.28 -9.29 2.70
N GLY A 61 -0.62 -8.72 3.86
CA GLY A 61 -0.65 -7.26 4.06
C GLY A 61 0.71 -6.61 3.91
N HIS A 62 1.77 -7.25 4.42
CA HIS A 62 3.15 -6.80 4.20
C HIS A 62 3.50 -6.79 2.71
N LYS A 63 3.27 -7.92 2.02
CA LYS A 63 3.56 -8.09 0.59
C LYS A 63 2.81 -7.05 -0.26
N ALA A 64 1.53 -6.84 0.01
CA ALA A 64 0.71 -5.85 -0.70
C ALA A 64 1.31 -4.45 -0.60
N CYS A 65 1.72 -4.04 0.60
CA CYS A 65 2.29 -2.71 0.82
C CYS A 65 3.72 -2.58 0.27
N ALA A 66 4.57 -3.58 0.54
CA ALA A 66 5.97 -3.59 0.16
C ALA A 66 6.17 -3.55 -1.36
N ARG A 67 5.26 -4.14 -2.13
CA ARG A 67 5.31 -4.09 -3.60
C ARG A 67 5.20 -2.67 -4.14
N SER A 68 4.13 -1.94 -3.79
CA SER A 68 3.98 -0.55 -4.22
C SER A 68 5.09 0.36 -3.68
N LEU A 69 5.56 0.12 -2.44
CA LEU A 69 6.69 0.86 -1.89
C LEU A 69 8.02 0.56 -2.60
N SER A 70 8.20 -0.66 -3.10
CA SER A 70 9.37 -1.03 -3.90
C SER A 70 9.38 -0.32 -5.24
N ASP A 71 8.23 -0.22 -5.92
CA ASP A 71 8.11 0.56 -7.15
C ASP A 71 8.43 2.04 -6.92
N LEU A 72 7.94 2.59 -5.80
CA LEU A 72 8.26 3.95 -5.41
C LEU A 72 9.76 4.14 -5.13
N ALA A 73 10.39 3.20 -4.42
CA ALA A 73 11.82 3.21 -4.14
C ALA A 73 12.67 3.14 -5.42
N ALA A 74 12.23 2.40 -6.45
CA ALA A 74 12.89 2.33 -7.74
C ALA A 74 12.93 3.68 -8.49
N THR A 75 12.07 4.63 -8.11
CA THR A 75 12.09 6.01 -8.61
C THR A 75 12.95 6.95 -7.76
N GLY A 76 13.49 6.51 -6.63
CA GLY A 76 14.18 7.36 -5.66
C GLY A 76 13.26 8.33 -4.91
N ALA A 77 11.94 8.13 -4.96
CA ALA A 77 10.99 8.96 -4.25
C ALA A 77 10.88 8.55 -2.77
N ASN A 78 10.78 9.55 -1.89
CA ASN A 78 10.54 9.35 -0.47
C ASN A 78 9.05 9.01 -0.24
N PRO A 79 8.70 7.89 0.42
CA PRO A 79 7.31 7.56 0.73
C PRO A 79 6.63 8.62 1.60
N ARG A 80 5.37 8.92 1.29
CA ARG A 80 4.56 9.93 2.00
C ARG A 80 3.25 9.36 2.51
N ALA A 81 2.51 8.67 1.67
CA ALA A 81 1.17 8.19 2.01
C ALA A 81 0.82 6.94 1.21
N VAL A 82 -0.15 6.18 1.71
CA VAL A 82 -0.73 5.02 1.05
C VAL A 82 -2.25 5.11 1.10
N LEU A 83 -2.90 4.73 0.00
CA LEU A 83 -4.34 4.44 -0.05
C LEU A 83 -4.52 2.94 -0.29
N ILE A 84 -5.56 2.36 0.30
CA ILE A 84 -5.88 0.95 0.15
C ILE A 84 -7.23 0.77 -0.55
N ALA A 85 -7.38 -0.26 -1.38
CA ALA A 85 -8.69 -0.71 -1.84
C ALA A 85 -8.79 -2.21 -1.59
N LEU A 86 -9.59 -2.58 -0.60
CA LEU A 86 -9.82 -3.98 -0.22
C LEU A 86 -11.11 -4.48 -0.87
N ARG A 87 -11.03 -5.63 -1.53
CA ARG A 87 -12.19 -6.40 -1.94
C ARG A 87 -12.17 -7.75 -1.23
N ALA A 88 -13.27 -8.13 -0.61
CA ALA A 88 -13.40 -9.44 0.00
C ALA A 88 -14.84 -9.98 -0.13
N PRO A 89 -15.02 -11.31 -0.16
CA PRO A 89 -16.35 -11.91 -0.13
C PRO A 89 -16.99 -11.76 1.26
N ARG A 90 -18.34 -11.82 1.32
CA ARG A 90 -19.13 -11.57 2.54
C ARG A 90 -18.81 -12.55 3.68
N ASP A 91 -18.43 -13.77 3.32
CA ASP A 91 -18.06 -14.85 4.22
C ASP A 91 -16.57 -14.80 4.64
N ALA A 92 -15.80 -13.82 4.16
CA ALA A 92 -14.43 -13.62 4.61
C ALA A 92 -14.36 -13.39 6.12
N ASN A 93 -13.35 -13.99 6.75
CA ASN A 93 -13.11 -13.85 8.18
C ASN A 93 -12.68 -12.42 8.53
N GLU A 94 -13.48 -11.70 9.31
CA GLU A 94 -13.20 -10.30 9.68
C GLU A 94 -11.85 -10.12 10.40
N THR A 95 -11.47 -11.05 11.27
CA THR A 95 -10.18 -11.01 11.97
C THR A 95 -9.02 -11.12 10.98
N ARG A 96 -9.13 -11.97 9.95
CA ARG A 96 -8.15 -12.07 8.86
C ARG A 96 -8.03 -10.73 8.11
N LEU A 97 -9.14 -10.08 7.78
CA LEU A 97 -9.14 -8.78 7.10
C LEU A 97 -8.46 -7.70 7.95
N ARG A 98 -8.81 -7.60 9.24
CA ARG A 98 -8.18 -6.65 10.17
C ARG A 98 -6.68 -6.89 10.33
N GLN A 99 -6.25 -8.16 10.42
CA GLN A 99 -4.83 -8.51 10.51
C GLN A 99 -4.06 -8.13 9.25
N LEU A 100 -4.66 -8.35 8.07
CA LEU A 100 -4.11 -7.98 6.78
C LEU A 100 -3.91 -6.47 6.69
N LEU A 101 -4.96 -5.69 6.95
CA LEU A 101 -4.90 -4.23 6.92
C LEU A 101 -3.93 -3.65 7.96
N ALA A 102 -3.90 -4.21 9.18
CA ALA A 102 -2.94 -3.80 10.20
C ALA A 102 -1.48 -4.07 9.79
N ALA A 103 -1.22 -5.15 9.05
CA ALA A 103 0.10 -5.43 8.52
C ALA A 103 0.49 -4.48 7.37
N THR A 104 -0.46 -4.12 6.52
CA THR A 104 -0.29 -3.06 5.50
C THR A 104 0.13 -1.75 6.14
N GLU A 105 -0.60 -1.30 7.16
CA GLU A 105 -0.31 -0.04 7.87
C GLU A 105 1.04 -0.08 8.61
N ARG A 106 1.35 -1.19 9.30
CA ARG A 106 2.68 -1.36 9.94
C ARG A 106 3.80 -1.27 8.92
N THR A 107 3.62 -1.88 7.74
CA THR A 107 4.62 -1.84 6.66
C THR A 107 4.76 -0.43 6.12
N ALA A 108 3.66 0.27 5.84
CA ALA A 108 3.68 1.66 5.39
C ALA A 108 4.49 2.54 6.37
N ARG A 109 4.21 2.43 7.67
CA ARG A 109 4.93 3.18 8.71
C ARG A 109 6.42 2.85 8.79
N ALA A 110 6.78 1.57 8.64
CA ALA A 110 8.18 1.15 8.66
C ALA A 110 9.02 1.82 7.55
N PHE A 111 8.39 2.15 6.41
CA PHE A 111 9.02 2.86 5.29
C PHE A 111 8.71 4.36 5.26
N GLY A 112 8.18 4.93 6.35
CA GLY A 112 7.94 6.36 6.48
C GLY A 112 6.64 6.87 5.85
N ALA A 113 5.79 6.00 5.30
CA ALA A 113 4.45 6.32 4.84
C ALA A 113 3.37 6.04 5.91
N GLU A 114 2.11 6.25 5.57
CA GLU A 114 0.94 6.00 6.43
C GLU A 114 -0.28 5.74 5.55
N VAL A 115 -1.18 4.85 5.96
CA VAL A 115 -2.47 4.67 5.29
C VAL A 115 -3.37 5.87 5.62
N VAL A 116 -3.59 6.73 4.63
CA VAL A 116 -4.36 7.98 4.80
C VAL A 116 -5.83 7.84 4.45
N GLY A 117 -6.19 6.80 3.70
CA GLY A 117 -7.56 6.53 3.28
C GLY A 117 -7.66 5.27 2.43
N GLY A 118 -8.82 5.06 1.84
CA GLY A 118 -9.05 3.90 1.01
C GLY A 118 -10.52 3.57 0.84
N ASP A 119 -10.77 2.40 0.28
CA ASP A 119 -12.08 1.83 0.06
C ASP A 119 -12.13 0.36 0.48
N THR A 120 -13.31 -0.12 0.85
CA THR A 120 -13.54 -1.52 1.18
C THR A 120 -14.81 -1.98 0.49
N THR A 121 -14.76 -3.01 -0.33
CA THR A 121 -15.91 -3.51 -1.09
C THR A 121 -16.20 -4.96 -0.74
N CYS A 122 -17.48 -5.26 -0.47
CA CYS A 122 -17.97 -6.62 -0.29
C CYS A 122 -18.48 -7.18 -1.64
N ALA A 123 -17.74 -8.11 -2.26
CA ALA A 123 -18.10 -8.70 -3.55
C ALA A 123 -17.67 -10.18 -3.65
N SER A 124 -18.41 -10.98 -4.42
CA SER A 124 -18.13 -12.42 -4.62
C SER A 124 -16.80 -12.67 -5.35
N GLY A 125 -16.07 -13.72 -5.00
CA GLY A 125 -14.79 -14.08 -5.64
C GLY A 125 -13.58 -13.85 -4.73
N PRO A 126 -12.34 -13.87 -5.27
CA PRO A 126 -11.13 -13.89 -4.46
C PRO A 126 -10.92 -12.58 -3.68
N LEU A 127 -10.29 -12.69 -2.52
CA LEU A 127 -9.80 -11.53 -1.77
C LEU A 127 -8.72 -10.82 -2.59
N SER A 128 -8.82 -9.49 -2.69
CA SER A 128 -7.76 -8.68 -3.29
C SER A 128 -7.52 -7.40 -2.50
N LEU A 129 -6.26 -6.96 -2.47
CA LEU A 129 -5.86 -5.69 -1.89
C LEU A 129 -5.04 -4.92 -2.92
N SER A 130 -5.54 -3.77 -3.35
CA SER A 130 -4.77 -2.78 -4.11
C SER A 130 -4.19 -1.75 -3.16
N VAL A 131 -2.94 -1.36 -3.42
CA VAL A 131 -2.21 -0.37 -2.62
C VAL A 131 -1.69 0.71 -3.57
N THR A 132 -2.22 1.91 -3.44
CA THR A 132 -1.69 3.10 -4.12
C THR A 132 -0.68 3.76 -3.20
N ALA A 133 0.59 3.83 -3.60
CA ALA A 133 1.64 4.52 -2.87
C ALA A 133 1.90 5.89 -3.48
N VAL A 134 1.98 6.90 -2.62
CA VAL A 134 2.31 8.28 -2.97
C VAL A 134 3.63 8.63 -2.29
N GLY A 135 4.59 9.08 -3.08
CA GLY A 135 5.86 9.62 -2.63
C GLY A 135 6.15 10.98 -3.21
N GLU A 136 7.32 11.49 -2.87
CA GLU A 136 7.81 12.78 -3.36
C GLU A 136 9.27 12.65 -3.78
N LEU A 137 9.57 13.15 -4.97
CA LEU A 137 10.95 13.31 -5.44
C LEU A 137 11.53 14.61 -4.88
N GLU A 138 12.72 14.51 -4.32
CA GLU A 138 13.43 15.70 -3.86
C GLU A 138 13.75 16.64 -5.02
N ARG A 139 13.83 17.93 -4.71
CA ARG A 139 14.14 18.96 -5.71
C ARG A 139 15.55 18.72 -6.25
N GLY A 140 15.71 18.79 -7.57
CA GLY A 140 17.00 18.56 -8.24
C GLY A 140 17.30 17.08 -8.55
N LEU A 141 16.56 16.12 -7.98
CA LEU A 141 16.70 14.71 -8.37
C LEU A 141 15.99 14.43 -9.70
N VAL A 142 16.72 13.86 -10.65
CA VAL A 142 16.13 13.26 -11.85
C VAL A 142 15.69 11.85 -11.48
N ALA A 143 14.39 11.56 -11.65
CA ALA A 143 13.87 10.22 -11.41
C ALA A 143 14.65 9.21 -12.26
N PRO A 144 15.17 8.12 -11.68
CA PRO A 144 15.77 7.03 -12.43
C PRO A 144 14.80 6.55 -13.52
N SER A 145 15.35 6.26 -14.69
CA SER A 145 14.58 5.80 -15.84
C SER A 145 15.22 4.56 -16.41
N ARG A 146 14.38 3.58 -16.74
CA ARG A 146 14.79 2.34 -17.42
C ARG A 146 15.37 2.58 -18.83
N ARG A 147 15.30 3.82 -19.36
CA ARG A 147 15.75 4.18 -20.72
C ARG A 147 17.16 4.77 -20.80
N ARG A 148 17.85 4.98 -19.67
CA ARG A 148 19.13 5.72 -19.63
C ARG A 148 20.37 4.84 -19.49
N ALA A 149 20.21 3.51 -19.56
CA ALA A 149 21.33 2.58 -19.52
C ALA A 149 22.23 2.73 -20.76
N ARG A 150 23.55 2.59 -20.59
CA ARG A 150 24.57 2.72 -21.65
C ARG A 150 25.60 1.60 -21.55
N ALA A 151 26.19 1.24 -22.69
CA ALA A 151 27.33 0.33 -22.72
C ALA A 151 28.46 0.83 -21.82
N GLY A 152 29.13 -0.08 -21.12
CA GLY A 152 30.17 0.24 -20.14
C GLY A 152 29.67 0.55 -18.72
N GLN A 153 28.36 0.63 -18.49
CA GLN A 153 27.81 0.73 -17.13
C GLN A 153 27.74 -0.64 -16.44
N VAL A 154 27.90 -0.64 -15.12
CA VAL A 154 27.78 -1.85 -14.29
C VAL A 154 26.31 -2.12 -13.93
N VAL A 155 25.96 -3.40 -13.90
CA VAL A 155 24.68 -3.86 -13.34
C VAL A 155 24.90 -4.21 -11.88
N VAL A 156 24.14 -3.58 -10.99
CA VAL A 156 24.17 -3.81 -9.55
C VAL A 156 22.78 -4.21 -9.09
N ALA A 157 22.72 -5.07 -8.08
CA ALA A 157 21.47 -5.52 -7.49
C ALA A 157 21.65 -5.67 -5.97
N THR A 158 20.57 -5.46 -5.21
CA THR A 158 20.59 -5.45 -3.75
C THR A 158 19.90 -6.69 -3.18
N GLY A 159 20.38 -7.17 -2.03
CA GLY A 159 19.80 -8.32 -1.33
C GLY A 159 20.12 -9.67 -1.98
N ALA A 160 19.41 -10.71 -1.52
CA ALA A 160 19.48 -12.06 -2.06
C ALA A 160 18.39 -12.30 -3.13
N PHE A 161 18.67 -13.21 -4.06
CA PHE A 161 17.74 -13.60 -5.14
C PHE A 161 17.36 -15.07 -4.99
N GLY A 162 16.15 -15.44 -5.43
CA GLY A 162 15.72 -16.85 -5.50
C GLY A 162 14.39 -17.17 -4.81
N GLY A 163 13.88 -16.28 -3.95
CA GLY A 163 12.65 -16.53 -3.19
C GLY A 163 12.86 -17.43 -1.99
#